data_AF-D8R851-F1
#
_entry.id   AF-D8R851-F1
#
_cell.length_a   1.000
_cell.length_b   1.000
_cell.length_c   1.000
_cell.angle_alpha   90.00
_cell.angle_beta   90.00
_cell.angle_gamma   90.00
#
_symmetry.space_group_name_H-M   'P 1'
#
loop_
_entity.id
_entity.type
_entity.pdbx_description
1 polymer ?
#
loop_
_entity_poly.entity_id
_entity_poly.type
_entity_poly.pdbx_seq_one_letter_code
_entity_poly.pdbx_strand_id
1 'polypeptide(L)'
;MLGTLSAFDFFYLVLEWPGSYCDAATSCCYPQSGKPASDFSIHGLWPNNLDGSYPENCDPSRPFNASQIGGLRGDMDALWSSLSCPSSNSEKFWAHEWEKHGTCSEKILRSQRDYFAAALRLRKSVDLLGALEQAGISPDGKSYALSLIKNALQDGGYAPGITCNADDDDSGSSQLYQIYLCVSKENLEITPCPVLPRSSCHSRVEFPLF
;
A
#
# COMPACT_ATOMS: atom_id res chain seq x y z
N MET A 1 -19.07 -18.23 -26.91
CA MET A 1 -17.69 -18.52 -26.46
C MET A 1 -17.58 -17.92 -25.06
N LEU A 2 -17.80 -18.74 -24.02
CA LEU A 2 -17.77 -18.29 -22.62
C LEU A 2 -16.30 -18.19 -22.20
N GLY A 3 -15.70 -17.01 -22.41
CA GLY A 3 -14.39 -16.70 -21.87
C GLY A 3 -14.48 -16.73 -20.34
N THR A 4 -13.69 -17.60 -19.72
CA THR A 4 -13.60 -17.72 -18.26
C THR A 4 -13.28 -16.35 -17.67
N LEU A 5 -14.22 -15.79 -16.89
CA LEU A 5 -14.04 -14.53 -16.18
C LEU A 5 -12.73 -14.61 -15.36
N SER A 6 -11.88 -13.60 -15.53
CA SER A 6 -10.78 -13.34 -14.60
C SER A 6 -11.40 -13.12 -13.21
N ALA A 7 -10.78 -13.64 -12.16
CA ALA A 7 -11.35 -13.57 -10.80
C ALA A 7 -11.34 -12.15 -10.21
N PHE A 8 -10.66 -11.21 -10.89
CA PHE A 8 -10.60 -9.80 -10.59
C PHE A 8 -10.29 -8.97 -11.85
N ASP A 9 -10.40 -7.64 -11.77
CA ASP A 9 -10.28 -6.73 -12.91
C ASP A 9 -8.97 -5.93 -12.97
N PHE A 10 -8.47 -5.49 -11.81
CA PHE A 10 -7.22 -4.74 -11.68
C PHE A 10 -6.62 -4.98 -10.29
N PHE A 11 -5.43 -4.46 -10.00
CA PHE A 11 -4.93 -4.42 -8.62
C PHE A 11 -4.91 -3.00 -8.07
N TYR A 12 -5.12 -2.85 -6.76
CA TYR A 12 -4.59 -1.71 -6.02
C TYR A 12 -3.19 -2.03 -5.51
N LEU A 13 -2.20 -1.20 -5.84
CA LEU A 13 -1.01 -1.04 -5.03
C LEU A 13 -1.35 -0.04 -3.92
N VAL A 14 -1.32 -0.51 -2.67
CA VAL A 14 -1.62 0.32 -1.50
C VAL A 14 -0.32 0.63 -0.79
N LEU A 15 -0.01 1.93 -0.73
CA LEU A 15 1.17 2.45 -0.07
C LEU A 15 0.75 3.24 1.17
N GLU A 16 1.52 3.11 2.25
CA GLU A 16 1.18 3.60 3.58
C GLU A 16 2.27 4.55 4.09
N TRP A 17 1.84 5.65 4.71
CA TRP A 17 2.74 6.55 5.41
C TRP A 17 3.01 6.04 6.83
N PRO A 18 4.26 5.69 7.17
CA PRO A 18 4.57 5.08 8.46
C PRO A 18 4.37 6.02 9.66
N GLY A 19 4.47 7.35 9.47
CA GLY A 19 4.16 8.34 10.51
C GLY A 19 2.71 8.25 10.97
N SER A 20 1.77 8.24 10.01
CA SER A 20 0.35 8.12 10.30
C SER A 20 -0.03 6.77 10.89
N TYR A 21 0.67 5.69 10.57
CA TYR A 21 0.47 4.42 11.26
C TYR A 21 0.90 4.52 12.73
N CYS A 22 2.08 5.09 13.00
CA CYS A 22 2.61 5.14 14.35
C CYS A 22 1.85 6.11 15.27
N ASP A 23 1.36 7.23 14.75
CA ASP A 23 0.64 8.24 15.53
C ASP A 23 -0.78 7.77 15.90
N ALA A 24 -1.43 7.01 15.01
CA ALA A 24 -2.78 6.47 15.23
C ALA A 24 -2.82 5.11 15.93
N ALA A 25 -1.67 4.48 16.17
CA ALA A 25 -1.61 3.19 16.83
C ALA A 25 -1.35 3.36 18.33
N THR A 26 -2.12 2.66 19.16
CA THR A 26 -1.86 2.56 20.61
C THR A 26 -0.42 2.17 20.93
N SER A 27 0.23 1.43 20.01
CA SER A 27 1.66 1.15 20.07
C SER A 27 2.23 0.98 18.66
N CYS A 28 3.39 1.59 18.40
CA CYS A 28 4.18 1.39 17.20
C CYS A 28 5.54 0.75 17.51
N CYS A 29 5.95 -0.26 16.75
CA CYS A 29 7.21 -0.96 16.94
C CYS A 29 7.98 -1.04 15.62
N TYR A 30 9.22 -0.56 15.61
CA TYR A 30 10.09 -0.77 14.45
C TYR A 30 10.38 -2.27 14.25
N PRO A 31 10.49 -2.73 13.00
CA PRO A 31 10.82 -4.11 12.69
C PRO A 31 12.24 -4.44 13.18
N GLN A 32 12.56 -5.74 13.28
CA GLN A 32 13.88 -6.21 13.68
C GLN A 32 15.01 -5.77 12.73
N SER A 33 14.66 -5.39 11.49
CA SER A 33 15.56 -4.81 10.51
C SER A 33 15.95 -3.35 10.81
N GLY A 34 15.31 -2.70 11.78
CA GLY A 34 15.58 -1.32 12.19
C GLY A 34 14.45 -0.34 11.83
N LYS A 35 14.64 0.96 12.12
CA LYS A 35 13.67 1.99 11.74
C LYS A 35 13.57 2.06 10.20
N PRO A 36 12.36 1.94 9.60
CA PRO A 36 12.17 2.12 8.17
C PRO A 36 12.55 3.53 7.71
N ALA A 37 12.75 3.72 6.40
CA ALA A 37 12.91 5.05 5.84
C ALA A 37 11.64 5.88 6.04
N SER A 38 11.79 7.21 6.18
CA SER A 38 10.66 8.16 6.19
C SER A 38 10.14 8.38 4.76
N ASP A 39 9.61 7.31 4.18
CA ASP A 39 8.99 7.24 2.85
C ASP A 39 7.81 6.26 2.91
N PHE A 40 6.91 6.32 1.92
CA PHE A 40 5.76 5.43 1.83
C PHE A 40 6.23 3.97 1.73
N SER A 41 5.71 3.08 2.56
CA SER A 41 5.95 1.64 2.49
C SER A 41 4.79 0.93 1.79
N ILE A 42 4.99 -0.31 1.36
CA ILE A 42 3.93 -1.15 0.82
C ILE A 42 3.07 -1.62 1.99
N HIS A 43 1.76 -1.41 1.87
CA HIS A 43 0.79 -2.18 2.64
C HIS A 43 0.44 -3.46 1.88
N GLY A 44 0.06 -3.36 0.61
CA GLY A 44 -0.26 -4.54 -0.19
C GLY A 44 -0.51 -4.33 -1.68
N LEU A 45 -0.71 -5.44 -2.39
CA LEU A 45 -1.07 -5.49 -3.80
C LEU A 45 -2.37 -6.29 -3.95
N TRP A 46 -3.51 -5.63 -4.07
CA TRP A 46 -4.81 -6.24 -3.86
C TRP A 46 -5.60 -6.40 -5.15
N PRO A 47 -5.90 -7.63 -5.60
CA PRO A 47 -6.89 -7.88 -6.65
C PRO A 47 -8.24 -7.20 -6.35
N ASN A 48 -8.83 -6.50 -7.31
CA ASN A 48 -10.08 -5.77 -7.13
C ASN A 48 -10.96 -5.80 -8.41
N ASN A 49 -12.27 -5.62 -8.24
CA ASN A 49 -13.27 -5.61 -9.31
C ASN A 49 -13.72 -4.20 -9.66
N LEU A 50 -14.27 -4.03 -10.87
CA LEU A 50 -14.80 -2.75 -11.36
C LEU A 50 -16.01 -2.24 -10.56
N ASP A 51 -16.75 -3.13 -9.88
CA ASP A 51 -17.87 -2.76 -9.02
C ASP A 51 -17.45 -2.38 -7.59
N GLY A 52 -16.15 -2.38 -7.30
CA GLY A 52 -15.58 -2.08 -5.99
C GLY A 52 -15.50 -3.27 -5.04
N SER A 53 -16.07 -4.44 -5.38
CA SER A 53 -15.83 -5.68 -4.65
C SER A 53 -14.41 -6.20 -4.91
N TYR A 54 -13.96 -7.16 -4.10
CA TYR A 54 -12.66 -7.81 -4.29
C TYR A 54 -12.70 -9.26 -3.84
N PRO A 55 -11.95 -10.16 -4.49
CA PRO A 55 -11.75 -11.51 -4.00
C PRO A 55 -10.75 -11.52 -2.84
N GLU A 56 -10.97 -12.40 -1.85
CA GLU A 56 -10.04 -12.62 -0.75
C GLU A 56 -10.00 -14.10 -0.33
N ASN A 57 -8.89 -14.53 0.27
CA ASN A 57 -8.68 -15.88 0.81
C ASN A 57 -8.94 -16.99 -0.22
N CYS A 58 -8.47 -16.81 -1.46
CA CYS A 58 -8.91 -17.61 -2.61
C CYS A 58 -8.36 -19.04 -2.65
N ASP A 59 -7.20 -19.30 -2.03
CA ASP A 59 -6.62 -20.64 -1.99
C ASP A 59 -6.00 -20.95 -0.61
N PRO A 60 -6.76 -21.57 0.31
CA PRO A 60 -6.24 -21.95 1.63
C PRO A 60 -5.20 -23.09 1.58
N SER A 61 -5.00 -23.74 0.42
CA SER A 61 -3.97 -24.77 0.24
C SER A 61 -2.57 -24.19 -0.05
N ARG A 62 -2.48 -22.86 -0.15
CA ARG A 62 -1.25 -22.11 -0.48
C ARG A 62 -0.79 -21.22 0.69
N PRO A 63 -0.51 -21.79 1.88
CA PRO A 63 -0.04 -20.98 3.01
C PRO A 63 1.27 -20.29 2.68
N PHE A 64 1.56 -19.19 3.37
CA PHE A 64 2.80 -18.47 3.16
C PHE A 64 4.04 -19.32 3.48
N ASN A 65 5.08 -19.23 2.66
CA ASN A 65 6.33 -19.95 2.90
C ASN A 65 7.55 -19.04 2.68
N ALA A 66 8.16 -18.58 3.78
CA ALA A 66 9.33 -17.70 3.76
C ALA A 66 10.51 -18.22 2.92
N SER A 67 10.64 -19.54 2.70
CA SER A 67 11.70 -20.09 1.85
C SER A 67 11.49 -19.78 0.35
N GLN A 68 10.25 -19.45 -0.07
CA GLN A 68 9.91 -19.21 -1.47
C GLN A 68 10.13 -17.75 -1.92
N ILE A 69 10.39 -16.83 -0.99
CA ILE A 69 10.70 -15.42 -1.29
C ILE A 69 12.21 -15.14 -1.40
N GLY A 70 13.03 -16.17 -1.63
CA GLY A 70 14.50 -16.08 -1.57
C GLY A 70 15.10 -14.92 -2.38
N GLY A 71 15.95 -14.09 -1.79
CA GLY A 71 16.55 -12.94 -2.49
C GLY A 71 15.63 -11.71 -2.64
N LEU A 72 14.36 -11.76 -2.23
CA LEU A 72 13.52 -10.57 -2.07
C LEU A 72 13.60 -9.99 -0.65
N ARG A 73 14.12 -10.77 0.31
CA ARG A 73 14.05 -10.47 1.74
C ARG A 73 14.53 -9.06 2.11
N GLY A 74 15.68 -8.64 1.60
CA GLY A 74 16.22 -7.30 1.90
C GLY A 74 15.31 -6.17 1.40
N ASP A 75 14.73 -6.33 0.22
CA ASP A 75 13.77 -5.36 -0.32
C ASP A 75 12.45 -5.38 0.48
N MET A 76 11.99 -6.56 0.91
CA MET A 76 10.78 -6.69 1.73
C MET A 76 10.96 -6.07 3.12
N ASP A 77 12.11 -6.28 3.75
CA ASP A 77 12.43 -5.67 5.05
C ASP A 77 12.54 -4.13 4.95
N ALA A 78 12.92 -3.58 3.79
CA ALA A 78 13.07 -2.15 3.57
C ALA A 78 11.79 -1.44 3.10
N LEU A 79 10.99 -2.12 2.28
CA LEU A 79 9.85 -1.49 1.57
C LEU A 79 8.49 -2.03 2.00
N TRP A 80 8.43 -3.11 2.78
CA TRP A 80 7.16 -3.78 3.15
C TRP A 80 7.18 -4.27 4.61
N SER A 81 7.84 -3.55 5.51
CA SER A 81 7.94 -3.95 6.92
C SER A 81 6.67 -3.68 7.72
N SER A 82 6.39 -4.53 8.70
CA SER A 82 5.34 -4.30 9.70
C SER A 82 5.81 -3.34 10.79
N LEU A 83 4.94 -2.41 11.17
CA LEU A 83 5.10 -1.50 12.31
C LEU A 83 4.32 -1.95 13.56
N SER A 84 3.69 -3.12 13.51
CA SER A 84 2.88 -3.65 14.61
C SER A 84 3.75 -4.13 15.77
N CYS A 85 3.22 -4.01 16.99
CA CYS A 85 3.88 -4.50 18.20
C CYS A 85 3.48 -5.95 18.54
N PRO A 86 4.41 -6.75 19.12
CA PRO A 86 5.82 -6.42 19.36
C PRO A 86 6.64 -6.41 18.05
N SER A 87 7.83 -5.78 18.10
CA SER A 87 8.80 -5.78 16.99
C SER A 87 8.97 -7.18 16.40
N SER A 88 8.91 -7.29 15.07
CA SER A 88 8.91 -8.58 14.36
C SER A 88 9.77 -8.56 13.11
N ASN A 89 9.91 -9.73 12.51
CA ASN A 89 10.54 -9.92 11.19
C ASN A 89 9.53 -9.73 10.03
N SER A 90 8.36 -9.14 10.28
CA SER A 90 7.30 -8.86 9.30
C SER A 90 6.66 -10.08 8.61
N GLU A 91 7.12 -11.31 8.84
CA GLU A 91 6.61 -12.48 8.11
C GLU A 91 5.14 -12.76 8.36
N LYS A 92 4.61 -12.43 9.55
CA LYS A 92 3.17 -12.52 9.81
C LYS A 92 2.36 -11.57 8.95
N PHE A 93 2.89 -10.36 8.71
CA PHE A 93 2.24 -9.38 7.85
C PHE A 93 2.29 -9.84 6.39
N TRP A 94 3.44 -10.31 5.92
CA TRP A 94 3.55 -10.87 4.57
C TRP A 94 2.69 -12.11 4.37
N ALA A 95 2.58 -12.96 5.39
CA ALA A 95 1.68 -14.11 5.35
C ALA A 95 0.23 -13.67 5.20
N HIS A 96 -0.22 -12.66 5.97
CA HIS A 96 -1.55 -12.08 5.83
C HIS A 96 -1.81 -11.57 4.41
N GLU A 97 -0.92 -10.74 3.87
CA GLU A 97 -1.06 -10.17 2.53
C GLU A 97 -1.05 -11.23 1.42
N TRP A 98 -0.21 -12.25 1.55
CA TRP A 98 -0.19 -13.36 0.60
C TRP A 98 -1.46 -14.19 0.68
N GLU A 99 -1.84 -14.65 1.87
CA GLU A 99 -2.95 -15.60 2.05
C GLU A 99 -4.30 -14.93 1.71
N LYS A 100 -4.49 -13.67 2.12
CA LYS A 100 -5.71 -12.92 1.86
C LYS A 100 -5.80 -12.40 0.43
N HIS A 101 -4.72 -11.83 -0.12
CA HIS A 101 -4.77 -11.12 -1.40
C HIS A 101 -3.94 -11.82 -2.50
N GLY A 102 -2.72 -12.24 -2.19
CA GLY A 102 -1.83 -12.90 -3.16
C GLY A 102 -2.40 -14.17 -3.79
N THR A 103 -3.06 -15.03 -3.00
CA THR A 103 -3.70 -16.27 -3.49
C THR A 103 -4.81 -16.01 -4.53
N CYS A 104 -5.40 -14.82 -4.54
CA CYS A 104 -6.41 -14.43 -5.53
C CYS A 104 -5.81 -13.98 -6.87
N SER A 105 -4.49 -13.83 -6.93
CA SER A 105 -3.77 -13.35 -8.11
C SER A 105 -3.09 -14.45 -8.93
N GLU A 106 -3.20 -15.73 -8.54
CA GLU A 106 -2.41 -16.85 -9.07
C GLU A 106 -2.54 -17.10 -10.58
N LYS A 107 -3.64 -16.67 -11.20
CA LYS A 107 -3.79 -16.74 -12.67
C LYS A 107 -2.81 -15.81 -13.40
N ILE A 108 -2.38 -14.74 -12.74
CA ILE A 108 -1.47 -13.70 -13.26
C ILE A 108 -0.08 -13.85 -12.62
N LEU A 109 -0.02 -13.89 -11.30
CA LEU A 109 1.18 -14.00 -10.48
C LEU A 109 1.27 -15.43 -9.94
N ARG A 110 1.88 -16.32 -10.72
CA ARG A 110 1.77 -17.79 -10.57
C ARG A 110 2.37 -18.36 -9.29
N SER A 111 3.16 -17.56 -8.58
CA SER A 111 3.82 -17.97 -7.34
C SER A 111 3.83 -16.84 -6.32
N GLN A 112 4.01 -17.23 -5.06
CA GLN A 112 4.26 -16.30 -3.96
C GLN A 112 5.40 -15.33 -4.27
N ARG A 113 6.48 -15.85 -4.85
CA ARG A 113 7.63 -15.03 -5.25
C ARG A 113 7.22 -13.97 -6.26
N ASP A 114 6.45 -14.33 -7.28
CA ASP A 114 6.02 -13.42 -8.34
C ASP A 114 5.17 -12.29 -7.76
N TYR A 115 4.29 -12.61 -6.81
CA TYR A 115 3.46 -11.62 -6.11
C TYR A 115 4.29 -10.57 -5.39
N PHE A 116 5.21 -11.00 -4.52
CA PHE A 116 6.07 -10.08 -3.78
C PHE A 116 7.02 -9.32 -4.71
N ALA A 117 7.61 -9.97 -5.71
CA ALA A 117 8.48 -9.32 -6.68
C ALA A 117 7.75 -8.24 -7.49
N ALA A 118 6.49 -8.49 -7.88
CA ALA A 118 5.68 -7.52 -8.61
C ALA A 118 5.40 -6.26 -7.77
N ALA A 119 4.95 -6.43 -6.52
CA ALA A 119 4.69 -5.31 -5.62
C ALA A 119 5.96 -4.49 -5.33
N LEU A 120 7.11 -5.15 -5.10
CA LEU A 120 8.40 -4.48 -4.91
C LEU A 120 8.83 -3.68 -6.14
N ARG A 121 8.69 -4.27 -7.35
CA ARG A 121 8.98 -3.56 -8.61
C ARG A 121 8.08 -2.34 -8.78
N LEU A 122 6.78 -2.49 -8.51
CA LEU A 122 5.81 -1.40 -8.59
C LEU A 122 6.15 -0.28 -7.61
N ARG A 123 6.43 -0.60 -6.35
CA ARG A 123 6.85 0.39 -5.34
C ARG A 123 8.11 1.14 -5.76
N LYS A 124 9.10 0.45 -6.30
CA LYS A 124 10.35 1.06 -6.78
C LYS A 124 10.16 1.95 -8.02
N SER A 125 9.05 1.79 -8.75
CA SER A 125 8.72 2.59 -9.92
C SER A 125 7.93 3.86 -9.61
N VAL A 126 7.55 4.08 -8.35
CA VAL A 126 6.73 5.23 -7.92
C VAL A 126 7.47 6.06 -6.88
N ASP A 127 7.43 7.38 -7.04
CA ASP A 127 8.05 8.36 -6.14
C ASP A 127 6.98 9.34 -5.65
N LEU A 128 6.15 8.87 -4.71
CA LEU A 128 5.05 9.65 -4.17
C LEU A 128 5.55 10.78 -3.28
N LEU A 129 6.55 10.52 -2.44
CA LEU A 129 7.13 11.54 -1.58
C LEU A 129 7.80 12.64 -2.41
N GLY A 130 8.60 12.29 -3.42
CA GLY A 130 9.21 13.27 -4.31
C GLY A 130 8.18 14.11 -5.08
N ALA A 131 7.06 13.52 -5.52
CA ALA A 131 5.97 14.27 -6.15
C ALA A 131 5.32 15.28 -5.19
N LEU A 132 5.11 14.90 -3.92
CA LEU A 132 4.57 15.80 -2.89
C LEU A 132 5.58 16.92 -2.55
N GLU A 133 6.85 16.58 -2.37
CA GLU A 133 7.90 17.55 -2.03
C GLU A 133 8.13 18.59 -3.14
N GLN A 134 8.04 18.18 -4.41
CA GLN A 134 8.10 19.09 -5.56
C GLN A 134 6.96 20.13 -5.54
N ALA A 135 5.83 19.79 -4.94
CA ALA A 135 4.70 20.70 -4.73
C ALA A 135 4.79 21.48 -3.39
N GLY A 136 5.88 21.35 -2.64
CA GLY A 136 6.07 21.97 -1.33
C GLY A 136 5.25 21.32 -0.21
N ILE A 137 4.87 20.06 -0.37
CA ILE A 137 4.15 19.26 0.63
C ILE A 137 5.15 18.27 1.23
N SER A 138 5.49 18.45 2.49
CA SER A 138 6.48 17.63 3.21
C SER A 138 5.87 17.02 4.46
N PRO A 139 6.40 15.88 4.95
CA PRO A 139 5.98 15.27 6.22
C PRO A 139 6.52 16.07 7.42
N ASP A 140 5.97 17.26 7.61
CA ASP A 140 6.42 18.26 8.58
C ASP A 140 5.41 18.53 9.70
N GLY A 141 4.40 17.65 9.84
CA GLY A 141 3.31 17.78 10.81
C GLY A 141 2.31 18.90 10.46
N LYS A 142 2.45 19.56 9.30
CA LYS A 142 1.48 20.56 8.88
C LYS A 142 0.28 19.93 8.21
N SER A 143 -0.81 20.69 8.23
CA SER A 143 -2.03 20.37 7.51
C SER A 143 -2.04 21.02 6.12
N TYR A 144 -2.36 20.21 5.11
CA TYR A 144 -2.47 20.59 3.69
C TYR A 144 -3.89 20.41 3.21
N ALA A 145 -4.33 21.18 2.21
CA ALA A 145 -5.62 20.91 1.58
C ALA A 145 -5.54 19.57 0.82
N LEU A 146 -6.54 18.71 0.98
CA LEU A 146 -6.58 17.40 0.30
C LEU A 146 -6.48 17.55 -1.23
N SER A 147 -7.04 18.64 -1.77
CA SER A 147 -6.93 18.97 -3.20
C SER A 147 -5.50 19.24 -3.63
N LEU A 148 -4.65 19.85 -2.80
CA LEU A 148 -3.24 20.09 -3.13
C LEU A 148 -2.45 18.78 -3.15
N ILE A 149 -2.68 17.89 -2.18
CA ILE A 149 -2.08 16.55 -2.16
C ILE A 149 -2.47 15.78 -3.42
N LYS A 150 -3.77 15.77 -3.75
CA LYS A 150 -4.27 15.09 -4.94
C LYS A 150 -3.67 15.65 -6.23
N ASN A 151 -3.63 16.98 -6.36
CA ASN A 151 -3.06 17.63 -7.55
C ASN A 151 -1.56 17.35 -7.69
N ALA A 152 -0.79 17.43 -6.60
CA ALA A 152 0.65 17.14 -6.63
C ALA A 152 0.95 15.73 -7.15
N LEU A 153 0.18 14.74 -6.68
CA LEU A 153 0.30 13.36 -7.16
C LEU A 153 -0.15 13.20 -8.62
N GLN A 154 -1.16 13.94 -9.06
CA GLN A 154 -1.59 13.97 -10.46
C GLN A 154 -0.56 14.60 -11.39
N ASP A 155 0.07 15.69 -10.96
CA ASP A 155 1.16 16.34 -11.68
C ASP A 155 2.41 15.44 -11.73
N GLY A 156 2.61 14.60 -10.71
CA GLY A 156 3.57 13.50 -10.70
C GLY A 156 3.23 12.32 -11.63
N GLY A 157 2.09 12.37 -12.32
CA GLY A 157 1.66 11.35 -13.29
C GLY A 157 0.82 10.21 -12.71
N TYR A 158 0.31 10.36 -11.48
CA TYR A 158 -0.47 9.33 -10.79
C TYR A 158 -1.98 9.61 -10.79
N ALA A 159 -2.80 8.57 -10.65
CA ALA A 159 -4.25 8.71 -10.45
C ALA A 159 -4.64 8.16 -9.07
N PRO A 160 -4.37 8.91 -7.98
CA PRO A 160 -4.41 8.35 -6.64
C PRO A 160 -5.83 8.27 -6.06
N GLY A 161 -6.08 7.18 -5.32
CA GLY A 161 -7.03 7.17 -4.21
C GLY A 161 -6.30 7.55 -2.93
N ILE A 162 -6.96 8.32 -2.04
CA ILE A 162 -6.35 8.78 -0.79
C ILE A 162 -7.30 8.44 0.35
N THR A 163 -6.79 7.72 1.35
CA THR A 163 -7.48 7.49 2.62
C THR A 163 -6.66 8.07 3.76
N CYS A 164 -7.38 8.44 4.81
CA CYS A 164 -6.85 9.07 6.01
C CYS A 164 -7.30 8.30 7.25
N ASN A 165 -6.50 8.36 8.31
CA ASN A 165 -6.88 7.93 9.65
C ASN A 165 -6.96 9.15 10.58
N ALA A 166 -7.31 8.91 11.84
CA ALA A 166 -7.29 9.91 12.89
C ALA A 166 -6.09 9.70 13.79
N ASP A 167 -5.52 10.79 14.31
CA ASP A 167 -4.56 10.74 15.40
C ASP A 167 -5.22 10.23 16.69
N ASP A 168 -4.48 9.47 17.51
CA ASP A 168 -4.91 8.97 18.82
C ASP A 168 -4.93 10.07 19.91
N ASP A 169 -4.47 11.30 19.63
CA ASP A 169 -4.33 12.41 20.60
C ASP A 169 -5.63 13.17 20.99
N ASP A 170 -6.83 12.64 20.65
CA ASP A 170 -8.14 13.30 20.85
C ASP A 170 -8.36 14.61 20.04
N SER A 171 -7.42 15.06 19.19
CA SER A 171 -7.61 16.27 18.37
C SER A 171 -8.58 16.08 17.19
N GLY A 172 -8.84 14.82 16.80
CA GLY A 172 -9.67 14.49 15.63
C GLY A 172 -9.05 14.97 14.31
N SER A 173 -7.73 15.16 14.25
CA SER A 173 -7.03 15.53 13.02
C SER A 173 -7.10 14.38 12.01
N SER A 174 -7.32 14.71 10.73
CA SER A 174 -7.30 13.73 9.64
C SER A 174 -5.88 13.68 9.09
N GLN A 175 -5.22 12.54 9.14
CA GLN A 175 -3.81 12.39 8.72
C GLN A 175 -3.70 11.59 7.41
N LEU A 176 -2.71 11.93 6.57
CA LEU A 176 -2.47 11.27 5.28
C LEU A 176 -1.95 9.85 5.53
N TYR A 177 -2.84 8.86 5.39
CA TYR A 177 -2.52 7.50 5.78
C TYR A 177 -2.09 6.62 4.61
N GLN A 178 -2.97 6.41 3.62
CA GLN A 178 -2.67 5.52 2.50
C GLN A 178 -2.98 6.15 1.15
N ILE A 179 -2.14 5.82 0.18
CA ILE A 179 -2.30 6.17 -1.23
C ILE A 179 -2.49 4.87 -2.02
N TYR A 180 -3.55 4.87 -2.82
CA TYR A 180 -3.96 3.76 -3.67
C TYR A 180 -3.63 4.12 -5.11
N LEU A 181 -2.81 3.29 -5.76
CA LEU A 181 -2.56 3.36 -7.20
C LEU A 181 -3.12 2.11 -7.86
N CYS A 182 -3.74 2.25 -9.03
CA CYS A 182 -4.22 1.08 -9.77
C CYS A 182 -3.15 0.52 -10.68
N VAL A 183 -3.17 -0.80 -10.83
CA VAL A 183 -2.24 -1.57 -11.63
C VAL A 183 -3.03 -2.46 -12.58
N SER A 184 -2.69 -2.43 -13.87
CA SER A 184 -3.30 -3.33 -14.85
C SER A 184 -2.87 -4.77 -14.58
N LYS A 185 -3.82 -5.71 -14.61
CA LYS A 185 -3.52 -7.13 -14.44
C LYS A 185 -2.87 -7.76 -15.68
N GLU A 186 -2.96 -7.09 -16.83
CA GLU A 186 -2.46 -7.53 -18.12
C GLU A 186 -0.95 -7.34 -18.24
N ASN A 187 -0.43 -6.17 -17.82
CA ASN A 187 0.98 -5.82 -17.95
C ASN A 187 1.68 -5.48 -16.63
N LEU A 188 0.95 -5.42 -15.50
CA LEU A 188 1.47 -5.06 -14.18
C LEU A 188 2.15 -3.68 -14.19
N GLU A 189 1.53 -2.70 -14.84
CA GLU A 189 1.95 -1.30 -14.85
C GLU A 189 0.92 -0.40 -14.17
N ILE A 190 1.38 0.72 -13.61
CA ILE A 190 0.51 1.74 -13.02
C ILE A 190 -0.41 2.29 -14.12
N THR A 191 -1.71 2.35 -13.83
CA THR A 191 -2.75 2.80 -14.76
C THR A 191 -3.76 3.68 -14.03
N PRO A 192 -4.49 4.57 -14.72
CA PRO A 192 -5.63 5.26 -14.14
C PRO A 192 -6.61 4.30 -13.48
N CYS A 193 -7.09 4.65 -12.30
CA CYS A 193 -8.03 3.83 -11.55
C CYS A 193 -9.43 3.79 -12.17
N PRO A 194 -9.97 2.60 -12.48
CA PRO A 194 -11.35 2.47 -12.95
C PRO A 194 -12.39 2.87 -11.87
N VAL A 195 -12.07 2.53 -10.62
CA VAL A 195 -12.80 2.90 -9.42
C VAL A 195 -11.78 3.29 -8.36
N LEU A 196 -12.09 4.27 -7.52
CA LEU A 196 -11.24 4.70 -6.41
C LEU A 196 -11.83 4.20 -5.09
N PRO A 197 -10.99 3.95 -4.06
CA PRO A 197 -11.50 3.65 -2.72
C PRO A 197 -12.30 4.84 -2.20
N ARG A 198 -13.26 4.57 -1.31
CA ARG A 198 -13.97 5.65 -0.62
C ARG A 198 -12.99 6.41 0.25
N SER A 199 -12.84 7.71 0.01
CA SER A 199 -11.98 8.55 0.83
C SER A 199 -12.58 8.70 2.24
N SER A 200 -11.72 8.55 3.25
CA SER A 200 -11.99 8.87 4.66
C SER A 200 -11.41 10.23 5.07
N CYS A 201 -10.84 10.98 4.13
CA CYS A 201 -10.13 12.22 4.40
C CYS A 201 -11.06 13.42 4.62
N HIS A 202 -10.66 14.30 5.52
CA HIS A 202 -11.23 15.64 5.61
C HIS A 202 -10.70 16.56 4.50
N SER A 203 -11.25 17.77 4.39
CA SER A 203 -10.81 18.77 3.40
C SER A 203 -9.37 19.23 3.62
N ARG A 204 -8.89 19.11 4.86
CA ARG A 204 -7.51 19.35 5.26
C ARG A 204 -6.96 18.12 5.95
N VAL A 205 -5.74 17.77 5.60
CA VAL A 205 -5.08 16.54 6.00
C VAL A 205 -3.68 16.86 6.50
N GLU A 206 -3.35 16.37 7.69
CA GLU A 206 -2.02 16.43 8.25
C GLU A 206 -1.06 15.47 7.54
N PHE A 207 0.17 15.89 7.31
CA PHE A 207 1.23 14.99 6.87
C PHE A 207 2.26 14.85 8.00
N PRO A 208 2.09 13.85 8.89
CA PRO A 208 2.88 13.75 10.11
C PRO A 208 4.33 13.37 9.82
N LEU A 209 5.20 13.64 10.78
CA LEU A 209 6.60 13.22 10.74
C LEU A 209 6.72 11.69 10.90
N PHE A 210 7.87 11.12 10.54
CA PHE A 210 8.22 9.73 10.88
C PHE A 210 9.65 9.58 11.39
#